data_AF-A0A934IUT7-F1
#
_entry.id   AF-A0A934IUT7-F1
#
_cell.length_a   1.000
_cell.length_b   1.000
_cell.length_c   1.000
_cell.angle_alpha   90.00
_cell.angle_beta   90.00
_cell.angle_gamma   90.00
#
_symmetry.space_group_name_H-M   'P 1'
#
loop_
_entity.id
_entity.type
_entity.pdbx_description
1 polymer ?
#
loop_
_entity_poly.entity_id
_entity_poly.type
_entity_poly.pdbx_seq_one_letter_code
_entity_poly.pdbx_strand_id
1 'polypeptide(L)'
;MRNLFILLMLGATSPVLACNPALVERLDAPVRDDADTVLDVAEIQSVEGGEWKVWMGDDGTAEEIVRIDYGEMGRLETRMVLDGAAAYGVTQTRYHYAAPIYAEGAATVRIETDIYVFCDAALELPPEDFGLNEDYAAAAKSAVAAFDAAEIAAYLPPGL
;
A
#
# COMPACT_ATOMS: atom_id res chain seq x y z
N MET A 1 8.18 -12.41 -58.55
CA MET A 1 7.96 -13.42 -57.47
C MET A 1 8.77 -12.92 -56.27
N ARG A 2 8.25 -12.04 -55.42
CA ARG A 2 7.29 -12.18 -54.30
C ARG A 2 7.78 -13.10 -53.16
N ASN A 3 8.30 -12.44 -52.12
CA ASN A 3 8.40 -12.79 -50.68
C ASN A 3 9.30 -13.98 -50.32
N LEU A 4 10.05 -13.99 -49.21
CA LEU A 4 9.64 -13.63 -47.85
C LEU A 4 10.90 -13.40 -46.98
N PHE A 5 11.05 -12.22 -46.39
CA PHE A 5 12.03 -11.95 -45.33
C PHE A 5 11.38 -12.37 -44.00
N ILE A 6 11.87 -13.44 -43.37
CA ILE A 6 11.43 -13.84 -42.03
C ILE A 6 12.28 -13.06 -41.03
N LEU A 7 11.68 -12.03 -40.44
CA LEU A 7 12.25 -11.32 -39.30
C LEU A 7 11.91 -12.11 -38.02
N LEU A 8 12.87 -12.85 -37.51
CA LEU A 8 12.78 -13.51 -36.20
C LEU A 8 13.01 -12.44 -35.13
N MET A 9 11.94 -11.75 -34.72
CA MET A 9 11.96 -10.92 -33.52
C MET A 9 12.05 -11.87 -32.31
N LEU A 10 13.27 -12.12 -31.83
CA LEU A 10 13.47 -12.55 -30.44
C LEU A 10 13.01 -11.38 -29.56
N GLY A 11 11.75 -11.42 -29.14
CA GLY A 11 11.29 -10.62 -28.02
C GLY A 11 12.07 -11.06 -26.78
N ALA A 12 13.01 -10.24 -26.35
CA ALA A 12 13.60 -10.36 -25.03
C ALA A 12 12.46 -10.23 -24.03
N THR A 13 12.02 -11.35 -23.45
CA THR A 13 11.34 -11.33 -22.17
C THR A 13 12.38 -10.85 -21.17
N SER A 14 12.43 -9.54 -20.94
CA SER A 14 13.20 -8.98 -19.83
C SER A 14 12.81 -9.77 -18.58
N PRO A 15 13.78 -10.26 -17.80
CA PRO A 15 13.45 -10.86 -16.52
C PRO A 15 12.64 -9.84 -15.74
N VAL A 16 11.53 -10.31 -15.14
CA VAL A 16 10.77 -9.60 -14.11
C VAL A 16 11.78 -8.84 -13.26
N LEU A 17 11.82 -7.51 -13.42
CA LEU A 17 12.64 -6.67 -12.57
C LEU A 17 11.97 -6.79 -11.22
N ALA A 18 12.53 -7.63 -10.35
CA ALA A 18 12.15 -7.70 -8.95
C ALA A 18 11.97 -6.27 -8.45
N CYS A 19 10.87 -6.00 -7.74
CA CYS A 19 10.60 -4.68 -7.19
C CYS A 19 11.88 -4.07 -6.61
N ASN A 20 12.07 -2.77 -6.83
CA ASN A 20 13.19 -2.02 -6.29
C ASN A 20 13.40 -2.40 -4.81
N PRO A 21 14.55 -2.96 -4.40
CA PRO A 21 14.78 -3.35 -3.01
C PRO A 21 14.55 -2.21 -2.01
N ALA A 22 14.75 -0.96 -2.45
CA ALA A 22 14.47 0.22 -1.66
C ALA A 22 12.98 0.37 -1.29
N LEU A 23 12.06 -0.17 -2.10
CA LEU A 23 10.63 -0.17 -1.77
C LEU A 23 10.36 -1.01 -0.52
N VAL A 24 10.94 -2.21 -0.43
CA VAL A 24 10.78 -3.09 0.73
C VAL A 24 11.38 -2.46 1.98
N GLU A 25 12.58 -1.87 1.86
CA GLU A 25 13.20 -1.13 2.97
C GLU A 25 12.31 0.03 3.47
N ARG A 26 11.64 0.74 2.56
CA ARG A 26 10.69 1.81 2.91
C ARG A 26 9.41 1.29 3.57
N LEU A 27 8.92 0.12 3.16
CA LEU A 27 7.75 -0.53 3.78
C LEU A 27 8.04 -0.99 5.21
N ASP A 28 9.25 -1.49 5.46
CA ASP A 28 9.71 -1.93 6.79
C ASP A 28 10.01 -0.75 7.74
N ALA A 29 10.33 0.42 7.19
CA ALA A 29 10.54 1.62 7.99
C ALA A 29 9.21 2.08 8.63
N PRO A 30 9.24 2.68 9.83
CA PRO A 30 8.06 3.33 10.40
C PRO A 30 7.44 4.36 9.45
N VAL A 31 6.14 4.61 9.59
CA VAL A 31 5.51 5.77 8.96
C VAL A 31 6.26 7.03 9.37
N ARG A 32 6.48 7.90 8.39
CA ARG A 32 7.19 9.16 8.60
C ARG A 32 6.43 10.05 9.58
N ASP A 33 7.16 10.81 10.38
CA ASP A 33 6.56 11.89 11.14
C ASP A 33 6.14 13.04 10.19
N ASP A 34 5.19 13.88 10.65
CA ASP A 34 4.74 15.13 10.00
C ASP A 34 4.40 15.01 8.50
N ALA A 35 3.13 14.78 8.19
CA ALA A 35 2.64 14.73 6.80
C ALA A 35 2.58 16.12 6.16
N ASP A 36 2.82 16.19 4.84
CA ASP A 36 2.66 17.43 4.05
C ASP A 36 1.19 17.82 3.91
N THR A 37 0.30 16.83 3.90
CA THR A 37 -1.15 17.03 3.86
C THR A 37 -1.83 16.08 4.84
N VAL A 38 -2.81 16.61 5.57
CA VAL A 38 -3.72 15.85 6.42
C VAL A 38 -5.15 16.20 6.01
N LEU A 39 -5.98 15.18 5.77
CA LEU A 39 -7.38 15.33 5.40
C LEU A 39 -8.23 14.45 6.31
N ASP A 40 -9.37 14.95 6.77
CA ASP A 40 -10.35 14.09 7.44
C ASP A 40 -10.95 13.11 6.43
N VAL A 41 -11.18 11.86 6.84
CA VAL A 41 -11.89 10.86 6.03
C VAL A 41 -13.36 11.26 5.93
N ALA A 42 -13.88 11.45 4.71
CA ALA A 42 -15.27 11.89 4.51
C ALA A 42 -16.27 10.71 4.59
N GLU A 43 -15.88 9.53 4.11
CA GLU A 43 -16.67 8.30 4.26
C GLU A 43 -16.35 7.61 5.59
N ILE A 44 -17.23 7.81 6.57
CA ILE A 44 -17.15 7.22 7.92
C ILE A 44 -17.29 5.68 7.82
N GLN A 45 -16.18 4.99 7.56
CA GLN A 45 -16.04 3.54 7.80
C GLN A 45 -15.55 3.25 9.24
N SER A 46 -15.21 4.29 10.01
CA SER A 46 -14.93 4.25 11.44
C SER A 46 -15.94 5.07 12.22
N VAL A 47 -16.46 4.52 13.32
CA VAL A 47 -17.37 5.24 14.25
C VAL A 47 -16.70 6.47 14.88
N GLU A 48 -15.38 6.47 14.97
CA GLU A 48 -14.56 7.50 15.62
C GLU A 48 -13.84 8.41 14.63
N GLY A 49 -14.14 8.24 13.34
CA GLY A 49 -13.52 8.98 12.24
C GLY A 49 -12.17 8.41 11.83
N GLY A 50 -11.49 9.16 10.96
CA GLY A 50 -10.21 8.77 10.41
C GLY A 50 -9.55 9.95 9.73
N GLU A 51 -8.29 9.79 9.42
CA GLU A 51 -7.53 10.78 8.67
C GLU A 51 -6.72 10.12 7.55
N TRP A 52 -6.54 10.89 6.48
CA TRP A 52 -5.55 10.66 5.46
C TRP A 52 -4.32 11.50 5.75
N LYS A 53 -3.15 10.91 5.54
CA LYS A 53 -1.86 11.59 5.57
C LYS A 53 -1.15 11.34 4.26
N VAL A 54 -0.59 12.40 3.67
CA VAL A 54 0.16 12.32 2.41
C VAL A 54 1.53 12.95 2.62
N TRP A 55 2.57 12.25 2.19
CA TRP A 55 3.93 12.76 2.09
C TRP A 55 4.31 12.87 0.62
N MET A 56 4.73 14.06 0.23
CA MET A 56 5.15 14.37 -1.12
C MET A 56 6.66 14.15 -1.25
N GLY A 57 7.07 13.65 -2.41
CA GLY A 57 8.46 13.64 -2.83
C GLY A 57 8.89 15.00 -3.39
N ASP A 58 10.20 15.12 -3.60
CA ASP A 58 10.82 16.33 -4.15
C ASP A 58 10.32 16.68 -5.57
N ASP A 59 9.80 15.70 -6.30
CA ASP A 59 9.23 15.85 -7.64
C ASP A 59 7.77 16.32 -7.65
N GLY A 60 7.17 16.51 -6.47
CA GLY A 60 5.79 16.93 -6.32
C GLY A 60 4.76 15.81 -6.51
N THR A 61 5.18 14.54 -6.56
CA THR A 61 4.30 13.37 -6.52
C THR A 61 4.23 12.80 -5.10
N ALA A 62 3.18 12.06 -4.77
CA ALA A 62 3.12 11.41 -3.46
C ALA A 62 4.10 10.24 -3.42
N GLU A 63 4.91 10.19 -2.36
CA GLU A 63 5.79 9.05 -2.06
C GLU A 63 5.12 8.07 -1.10
N GLU A 64 4.23 8.57 -0.26
CA GLU A 64 3.57 7.79 0.78
C GLU A 64 2.19 8.39 1.08
N ILE A 65 1.19 7.51 1.20
CA ILE A 65 -0.18 7.87 1.58
C ILE A 65 -0.61 6.91 2.68
N VAL A 66 -1.13 7.42 3.78
CA VAL A 66 -1.60 6.61 4.91
C VAL A 66 -3.05 6.97 5.20
N ARG A 67 -3.89 5.94 5.34
CA ARG A 67 -5.20 6.02 5.97
C ARG A 67 -5.12 5.55 7.39
N ILE A 68 -5.66 6.31 8.33
CA ILE A 68 -5.83 5.90 9.72
C ILE A 68 -7.32 5.87 10.02
N ASP A 69 -7.85 4.70 10.35
CA ASP A 69 -9.20 4.53 10.86
C ASP A 69 -9.11 4.34 12.38
N TYR A 70 -9.65 5.31 13.14
CA TYR A 70 -9.59 5.30 14.61
C TYR A 70 -10.63 4.35 15.22
N GLY A 71 -10.38 3.95 16.46
CA GLY A 71 -11.29 3.12 17.23
C GLY A 71 -10.91 3.08 18.71
N GLU A 72 -11.92 2.80 19.53
CA GLU A 72 -11.79 2.83 20.98
C GLU A 72 -10.77 1.80 21.45
N MET A 73 -10.83 0.60 20.89
CA MET A 73 -10.00 -0.55 21.27
C MET A 73 -8.77 -0.74 20.36
N GLY A 74 -8.53 0.17 19.44
CA GLY A 74 -7.45 0.04 18.47
C GLY A 74 -7.56 0.99 17.30
N ARG A 75 -6.61 0.93 16.38
CA ARG A 75 -6.71 1.62 15.09
C ARG A 75 -6.21 0.74 13.97
N LEU A 76 -6.73 0.98 12.77
CA LEU A 76 -6.20 0.41 11.54
C LEU A 76 -5.45 1.49 10.80
N GLU A 77 -4.21 1.20 10.43
CA GLU A 77 -3.39 2.05 9.58
C GLU A 77 -3.15 1.31 8.27
N THR A 78 -3.65 1.84 7.16
CA THR A 78 -3.39 1.31 5.82
C THR A 78 -2.46 2.29 5.10
N ARG A 79 -1.22 1.87 4.84
CA ARG A 79 -0.17 2.70 4.24
C ARG A 79 0.14 2.22 2.84
N MET A 80 0.23 3.12 1.89
CA MET A 80 0.77 2.89 0.56
C MET A 80 2.09 3.64 0.40
N VAL A 81 3.13 2.92 -0.02
CA VAL A 81 4.44 3.46 -0.36
C VAL A 81 4.60 3.36 -1.87
N LEU A 82 4.84 4.49 -2.52
CA LEU A 82 4.89 4.63 -3.97
C LEU A 82 6.34 4.69 -4.47
N ASP A 83 6.65 3.90 -5.49
CA ASP A 83 7.86 3.98 -6.32
C ASP A 83 7.46 4.11 -7.81
N GLY A 84 6.35 4.81 -8.05
CA GLY A 84 5.68 4.97 -9.34
C GLY A 84 4.42 4.11 -9.51
N ALA A 85 3.71 4.27 -10.63
CA ALA A 85 2.46 3.54 -10.90
C ALA A 85 2.65 2.03 -11.10
N ALA A 86 3.85 1.62 -11.55
CA ALA A 86 4.16 0.21 -11.81
C ALA A 86 4.68 -0.52 -10.57
N ALA A 87 5.20 0.19 -9.56
CA ALA A 87 5.79 -0.42 -8.37
C ALA A 87 5.38 0.32 -7.11
N TYR A 88 4.68 -0.38 -6.22
CA TYR A 88 4.23 0.16 -4.94
C TYR A 88 4.03 -0.94 -3.93
N GLY A 89 3.95 -0.59 -2.65
CA GLY A 89 3.60 -1.52 -1.60
C GLY A 89 2.48 -0.96 -0.74
N VAL A 90 1.68 -1.86 -0.18
CA VAL A 90 0.64 -1.53 0.79
C VAL A 90 0.88 -2.32 2.07
N THR A 91 0.87 -1.65 3.22
CA THR A 91 0.82 -2.31 4.51
C THR A 91 -0.51 -2.05 5.20
N GLN A 92 -0.98 -3.03 5.95
CA GLN A 92 -2.10 -2.89 6.86
C GLN A 92 -1.64 -3.21 8.27
N THR A 93 -1.55 -2.20 9.12
CA THR A 93 -1.12 -2.32 10.50
C THR A 93 -2.32 -2.16 11.45
N ARG A 94 -2.62 -3.22 12.20
CA ARG A 94 -3.64 -3.21 13.26
C ARG A 94 -2.97 -3.02 14.61
N TYR A 95 -3.38 -1.96 15.30
CA TYR A 95 -2.98 -1.67 16.66
C TYR A 95 -4.09 -2.08 17.60
N HIS A 96 -3.80 -2.93 18.59
CA HIS A 96 -4.76 -3.35 19.60
C HIS A 96 -4.41 -2.74 20.94
N TYR A 97 -5.38 -2.11 21.60
CA TYR A 97 -5.21 -1.48 22.89
C TYR A 97 -5.64 -2.41 24.03
N ALA A 98 -5.00 -2.29 25.21
CA ALA A 98 -5.34 -3.05 26.40
C ALA A 98 -6.74 -2.72 26.98
N ALA A 99 -7.21 -1.51 26.68
CA ALA A 99 -8.44 -0.89 27.15
C ALA A 99 -8.84 0.21 26.16
N PRO A 100 -10.06 0.77 26.26
CA PRO A 100 -10.44 1.91 25.43
C PRO A 100 -9.42 3.06 25.54
N ILE A 101 -9.12 3.75 24.43
CA ILE A 101 -8.03 4.74 24.36
C ILE A 101 -8.14 5.89 25.39
N TYR A 102 -9.35 6.19 25.85
CA TYR A 102 -9.62 7.20 26.89
C TYR A 102 -9.45 6.70 28.33
N ALA A 103 -9.21 5.41 28.54
CA ALA A 103 -9.01 4.83 29.87
C ALA A 103 -7.58 5.05 30.38
N GLU A 104 -7.43 5.29 31.68
CA GLU A 104 -6.11 5.37 32.31
C GLU A 104 -5.36 4.04 32.16
N GLY A 105 -4.10 4.12 31.69
CA GLY A 105 -3.29 2.94 31.42
C GLY A 105 -3.58 2.26 30.07
N ALA A 106 -4.43 2.84 29.21
CA ALA A 106 -4.56 2.39 27.84
C ALA A 106 -3.21 2.47 27.11
N ALA A 107 -2.81 1.35 26.50
CA ALA A 107 -1.58 1.23 25.73
C ALA A 107 -1.78 0.19 24.63
N THR A 108 -1.02 0.34 23.55
CA THR A 108 -0.91 -0.69 22.51
C THR A 108 -0.25 -1.93 23.10
N VAL A 109 -0.93 -3.07 23.01
CA VAL A 109 -0.45 -4.38 23.50
C VAL A 109 -0.13 -5.35 22.38
N ARG A 110 -0.64 -5.10 21.17
CA ARG A 110 -0.35 -5.91 19.99
C ARG A 110 -0.35 -5.04 18.74
N ILE A 111 0.60 -5.32 17.85
CA ILE A 111 0.70 -4.74 16.52
C ILE A 111 0.79 -5.91 15.54
N GLU A 112 -0.05 -5.91 14.52
CA GLU A 112 -0.03 -6.89 13.43
C GLU A 112 0.08 -6.13 12.11
N THR A 113 1.06 -6.48 11.29
CA THR A 113 1.27 -5.84 9.99
C THR A 113 1.23 -6.88 8.88
N ASP A 114 0.29 -6.70 7.96
CA ASP A 114 0.27 -7.40 6.68
C ASP A 114 0.98 -6.52 5.64
N ILE A 115 1.82 -7.12 4.79
CA ILE A 115 2.58 -6.42 3.74
C ILE A 115 2.23 -7.03 2.38
N TYR A 116 1.89 -6.16 1.43
CA TYR A 116 1.55 -6.50 0.06
C TYR A 116 2.44 -5.69 -0.89
N VAL A 117 3.22 -6.36 -1.74
CA VAL A 117 4.13 -5.70 -2.68
C VAL A 117 3.60 -5.89 -4.09
N PHE A 118 3.59 -4.83 -4.89
CA PHE A 118 3.09 -4.85 -6.26
C PHE A 118 4.21 -4.41 -7.22
N CYS A 119 4.52 -5.26 -8.20
CA CYS A 119 5.50 -4.99 -9.25
C CYS A 119 4.83 -5.17 -10.62
N ASP A 120 5.09 -4.26 -11.55
CA ASP A 120 4.37 -4.18 -12.85
C ASP A 120 2.83 -4.23 -12.69
N ALA A 121 2.33 -3.59 -11.63
CA ALA A 121 0.91 -3.59 -11.21
C ALA A 121 0.32 -5.00 -10.89
N ALA A 122 1.17 -5.99 -10.64
CA ALA A 122 0.78 -7.32 -10.18
C ALA A 122 1.26 -7.57 -8.74
N LEU A 123 0.46 -8.29 -7.95
CA LEU A 123 0.84 -8.70 -6.60
C LEU A 123 2.04 -9.65 -6.69
N GLU A 124 3.13 -9.29 -6.02
CA GLU A 124 4.30 -10.14 -5.88
C GLU A 124 3.96 -11.32 -4.97
N LEU A 125 4.20 -12.52 -5.48
CA LEU A 125 3.91 -13.76 -4.80
C LEU A 125 5.20 -14.56 -4.60
N PRO A 126 5.31 -15.33 -3.49
CA PRO A 126 6.41 -16.26 -3.35
C PRO A 126 6.45 -17.27 -4.52
N PRO A 127 7.61 -17.87 -4.81
CA PRO A 127 7.73 -18.88 -5.85
C PRO A 127 6.69 -20.00 -5.71
N GLU A 128 6.21 -20.53 -6.84
CA GLU A 128 5.05 -21.44 -6.96
C GLU A 128 5.10 -22.69 -6.07
N ASP A 129 6.28 -23.09 -5.59
CA ASP A 129 6.47 -24.19 -4.64
C ASP A 129 5.80 -23.94 -3.28
N PHE A 130 5.49 -22.68 -2.97
CA PHE A 130 4.64 -22.25 -1.87
C PHE A 130 3.29 -21.85 -2.46
N GLY A 131 2.28 -22.73 -2.35
CA GLY A 131 0.97 -22.53 -2.97
C GLY A 131 0.36 -21.15 -2.67
N LEU A 132 -0.33 -20.60 -3.66
CA LEU A 132 -0.99 -19.29 -3.61
C LEU A 132 -2.09 -19.30 -2.54
N ASN A 133 -1.94 -18.46 -1.51
CA ASN A 133 -2.97 -18.29 -0.49
C ASN A 133 -4.05 -17.33 -1.03
N GLU A 134 -5.22 -17.85 -1.40
CA GLU A 134 -6.33 -17.03 -1.92
C GLU A 134 -6.77 -15.93 -0.93
N ASP A 135 -6.67 -16.19 0.37
CA ASP A 135 -6.98 -15.20 1.41
C ASP A 135 -5.99 -14.04 1.37
N TYR A 136 -4.70 -14.30 1.06
CA TYR A 136 -3.68 -13.26 0.94
C TYR A 136 -3.95 -12.35 -0.27
N ALA A 137 -4.28 -12.94 -1.42
CA ALA A 137 -4.61 -12.16 -2.62
C ALA A 137 -5.90 -11.32 -2.43
N ALA A 138 -6.90 -11.88 -1.75
CA ALA A 138 -8.12 -11.15 -1.40
C ALA A 138 -7.83 -9.99 -0.42
N ALA A 139 -6.97 -10.22 0.58
CA ALA A 139 -6.57 -9.20 1.54
C ALA A 139 -5.76 -8.08 0.88
N ALA A 140 -4.83 -8.43 -0.02
CA ALA A 140 -4.07 -7.46 -0.83
C ALA A 140 -5.01 -6.54 -1.63
N LYS A 141 -6.00 -7.13 -2.31
CA LYS A 141 -7.00 -6.35 -3.07
C LYS A 141 -7.80 -5.43 -2.16
N SER A 142 -8.23 -5.92 -1.00
CA SER A 142 -8.96 -5.10 -0.02
C SER A 142 -8.11 -3.95 0.52
N ALA A 143 -6.81 -4.16 0.71
CA ALA A 143 -5.88 -3.14 1.18
C ALA A 143 -5.69 -2.03 0.14
N VAL A 144 -5.54 -2.39 -1.14
CA VAL A 144 -5.47 -1.41 -2.25
C VAL A 144 -6.78 -0.63 -2.38
N ALA A 145 -7.93 -1.29 -2.27
CA ALA A 145 -9.23 -0.63 -2.39
C ALA A 145 -9.49 0.44 -1.33
N ALA A 146 -8.73 0.45 -0.22
CA ALA A 146 -8.79 1.53 0.75
C ALA A 146 -8.47 2.90 0.12
N PHE A 147 -7.65 2.91 -0.94
CA PHE A 147 -7.19 4.09 -1.67
C PHE A 147 -8.09 4.49 -2.84
N ASP A 148 -9.23 3.82 -3.06
CA ASP A 148 -10.24 4.26 -4.06
C ASP A 148 -11.05 5.50 -3.62
N ALA A 149 -10.59 6.20 -2.59
CA ALA A 149 -11.27 7.35 -1.99
C ALA A 149 -11.06 8.64 -2.81
N ALA A 150 -12.14 9.39 -3.02
CA ALA A 150 -12.14 10.61 -3.83
C ALA A 150 -11.25 11.71 -3.24
N GLU A 151 -11.12 11.74 -1.91
CA GLU A 151 -10.33 12.71 -1.14
C GLU A 151 -8.84 12.64 -1.48
N ILE A 152 -8.33 11.45 -1.79
CA ILE A 152 -6.89 11.24 -2.07
C ILE A 152 -6.58 10.98 -3.54
N ALA A 153 -7.60 10.93 -4.41
CA ALA A 153 -7.45 10.65 -5.83
C ALA A 153 -6.46 11.60 -6.56
N ALA A 154 -6.34 12.84 -6.10
CA ALA A 154 -5.39 13.81 -6.68
C ALA A 154 -3.91 13.51 -6.37
N TYR A 155 -3.64 12.66 -5.38
CA TYR A 155 -2.29 12.29 -4.95
C TYR A 155 -1.84 10.94 -5.50
N LEU A 156 -2.76 10.14 -6.05
CA LEU A 156 -2.44 8.84 -6.61
C LEU A 156 -1.81 8.94 -8.00
N PRO A 157 -0.90 8.01 -8.35
CA PRO A 157 -0.40 7.90 -9.71
C PRO A 157 -1.56 7.60 -10.68
N PRO A 158 -1.50 8.09 -11.94
CA PRO A 158 -2.48 7.72 -12.94
C PRO A 158 -2.44 6.21 -13.22
N GLY A 159 -3.60 5.56 -13.17
CA GLY A 159 -3.74 4.14 -13.52
C GLY A 159 -3.42 3.16 -12.40
N LEU A 160 -3.31 3.65 -11.16
CA LEU A 160 -3.48 2.82 -9.97
C LEU A 160 -4.95 2.42 -9.79
#